data_AF-A0A316EHQ0-F1
#
_entry.id   AF-A0A316EHQ0-F1
#
_cell.length_a   1.000
_cell.length_b   1.000
_cell.length_c   1.000
_cell.angle_alpha   90.00
_cell.angle_beta   90.00
_cell.angle_gamma   90.00
#
_symmetry.space_group_name_H-M   'P 1'
#
loop_
_entity.id
_entity.type
_entity.pdbx_description
1 polymer ?
#
loop_
_entity_poly.entity_id
_entity_poly.type
_entity_poly.pdbx_seq_one_letter_code
_entity_poly.pdbx_strand_id
1 'polypeptide(L)'
;MQAAFQTQDPATLGITMAATIAAAIDAAMLSRRDAYAGQPQAWHLFCEASHVATLNGPLRDAFIARVAEQRGADIALRLAAKADAIREAAIARCREAAPA
;
A
#
# COMPACT_ATOMS: atom_id res chain seq x y z
N MET A 1 4.76 7.36 42.26
CA MET A 1 3.72 7.08 41.25
C MET A 1 3.69 8.25 40.28
N GLN A 2 4.55 8.22 39.25
CA GLN A 2 4.52 9.20 38.16
C GLN A 2 4.15 8.44 36.89
N ALA A 3 3.00 8.81 36.33
CA ALA A 3 2.58 8.32 35.02
C ALA A 3 3.51 8.95 33.97
N ALA A 4 4.33 8.11 33.34
CA ALA A 4 5.08 8.48 32.15
C ALA A 4 4.06 8.76 31.03
N PHE A 5 3.74 10.03 30.81
CA PHE A 5 3.10 10.46 29.58
C PHE A 5 4.12 10.23 28.46
N GLN A 6 4.02 9.06 27.83
CA GLN A 6 4.85 8.68 26.69
C GLN A 6 4.51 9.64 25.54
N THR A 7 5.29 10.70 25.39
CA THR A 7 5.27 11.52 24.19
C THR A 7 5.81 10.66 23.05
N GLN A 8 4.91 10.03 22.30
CA GLN A 8 5.30 9.15 21.21
C GLN A 8 6.02 9.98 20.14
N ASP A 9 7.29 9.63 19.87
CA ASP A 9 8.13 10.34 18.90
C ASP A 9 7.45 10.38 17.51
N PRO A 10 7.46 11.52 16.79
CA PRO A 10 6.83 11.65 15.46
C PRO A 10 7.32 10.61 14.44
N ALA A 11 8.57 10.15 14.52
CA ALA A 11 9.10 9.07 13.69
C ALA A 11 8.45 7.73 14.04
N THR A 12 8.22 7.46 15.33
CA THR A 12 7.51 6.24 15.78
C THR A 12 6.06 6.25 15.29
N LEU A 13 5.38 7.39 15.39
CA LEU A 13 4.02 7.57 14.85
C LEU A 13 3.97 7.34 13.33
N GLY A 14 4.98 7.84 12.59
CA GLY A 14 5.11 7.61 11.16
C GLY A 14 5.28 6.14 10.78
N ILE A 15 6.10 5.41 11.53
CA ILE A 15 6.32 3.96 11.34
C ILE A 15 5.04 3.17 11.63
N THR A 16 4.34 3.48 12.72
CA THR A 16 3.07 2.81 13.06
C THR A 16 2.01 3.05 11.99
N MET A 17 1.89 4.28 11.48
CA MET A 17 0.92 4.59 10.42
C MET A 17 1.24 3.83 9.11
N ALA A 18 2.51 3.76 8.72
CA ALA A 18 2.92 2.99 7.54
C ALA A 18 2.58 1.50 7.68
N ALA A 19 2.78 0.91 8.86
CA ALA A 19 2.41 -0.46 9.15
C ALA A 19 0.88 -0.67 9.10
N THR A 20 0.09 0.26 9.65
CA THR A 20 -1.38 0.22 9.61
C THR A 20 -1.90 0.29 8.18
N ILE A 21 -1.33 1.17 7.33
CA ILE A 21 -1.69 1.28 5.92
C ILE A 21 -1.37 -0.03 5.19
N ALA A 22 -0.20 -0.61 5.41
CA ALA A 22 0.17 -1.89 4.80
C ALA A 22 -0.80 -3.01 5.18
N ALA A 23 -1.14 -3.13 6.47
CA ALA A 23 -2.12 -4.12 6.94
C ALA A 23 -3.52 -3.90 6.31
N ALA A 24 -3.96 -2.65 6.17
CA ALA A 24 -5.23 -2.33 5.52
C ALA A 24 -5.23 -2.63 4.00
N ILE A 25 -4.07 -2.52 3.34
CA ILE A 25 -3.90 -2.93 1.94
C ILE A 25 -3.99 -4.46 1.83
N ASP A 26 -3.27 -5.20 2.67
CA ASP A 26 -3.25 -6.66 2.64
C ASP A 26 -4.64 -7.25 2.93
N ALA A 27 -5.34 -6.71 3.93
CA ALA A 27 -6.70 -7.12 4.25
C ALA A 27 -7.66 -6.90 3.05
N ALA A 28 -7.58 -5.73 2.41
CA ALA A 28 -8.40 -5.42 1.24
C ALA A 28 -8.00 -6.22 -0.01
N MET A 29 -6.73 -6.59 -0.13
CA MET A 29 -6.25 -7.43 -1.23
C MET A 29 -6.82 -8.85 -1.08
N LEU A 30 -6.68 -9.45 0.10
CA LEU A 30 -7.15 -10.81 0.39
C LEU A 30 -8.67 -10.92 0.29
N SER A 31 -9.42 -9.91 0.74
CA SER A 31 -10.89 -9.92 0.64
C SER A 31 -11.42 -9.92 -0.79
N ARG A 32 -10.58 -9.56 -1.78
CA ARG A 32 -10.94 -9.50 -3.20
C ARG A 32 -10.52 -10.73 -3.99
N ARG A 33 -9.82 -11.69 -3.38
CA ARG A 33 -9.26 -12.86 -4.09
C ARG A 33 -10.31 -13.58 -4.95
N ASP A 34 -11.50 -13.82 -4.40
CA ASP A 34 -12.55 -14.56 -5.09
C ASP A 34 -13.12 -13.80 -6.31
N ALA A 35 -13.04 -12.46 -6.32
CA ALA A 35 -13.46 -11.65 -7.47
C ALA A 35 -12.55 -11.85 -8.71
N TYR A 36 -11.37 -12.45 -8.52
CA TYR A 36 -10.43 -12.76 -9.59
C TYR A 36 -10.43 -14.26 -9.97
N ALA A 37 -11.43 -15.03 -9.52
CA ALA A 37 -11.57 -16.42 -9.93
C ALA A 37 -11.57 -16.55 -11.47
N GLY A 38 -10.76 -17.48 -12.00
CA GLY A 38 -10.57 -17.66 -13.44
C GLY A 38 -9.71 -16.60 -14.14
N GLN A 39 -9.16 -15.62 -13.43
CA GLN A 39 -8.38 -14.52 -14.00
C GLN A 39 -6.98 -14.38 -13.35
N PRO A 40 -6.10 -15.39 -13.47
CA PRO A 40 -4.83 -15.42 -12.73
C PRO A 40 -3.89 -14.25 -13.06
N GLN A 41 -3.86 -13.77 -14.30
CA GLN A 41 -3.04 -12.61 -14.70
C GLN A 41 -3.58 -11.30 -14.10
N ALA A 42 -4.90 -11.15 -14.03
CA ALA A 42 -5.51 -9.98 -13.40
C ALA A 42 -5.26 -9.98 -11.88
N TRP A 43 -5.31 -11.16 -11.25
CA TRP A 43 -4.93 -11.32 -9.84
C TRP A 43 -3.45 -10.96 -9.62
N HIS A 44 -2.55 -11.46 -10.47
CA HIS A 44 -1.12 -11.15 -10.37
C HIS A 44 -0.84 -9.64 -10.45
N LEU A 45 -1.43 -8.94 -11.42
CA LEU A 45 -1.29 -7.49 -11.56
C LEU A 45 -1.86 -6.73 -10.36
N PHE A 46 -2.94 -7.22 -9.76
CA PHE A 46 -3.51 -6.62 -8.56
C PHE A 46 -2.60 -6.83 -7.35
N CYS A 47 -2.06 -8.04 -7.14
CA CYS A 47 -1.06 -8.31 -6.11
C CYS A 47 0.19 -7.44 -6.26
N GLU A 48 0.70 -7.28 -7.48
CA GLU A 48 1.86 -6.43 -7.75
C GLU A 48 1.57 -4.97 -7.41
N ALA A 49 0.43 -4.43 -7.84
CA ALA A 49 0.03 -3.06 -7.52
C ALA A 49 -0.15 -2.86 -6.01
N SER A 50 -0.74 -3.84 -5.31
CA SER A 50 -0.86 -3.82 -3.85
C SER A 50 0.51 -3.86 -3.16
N HIS A 51 1.47 -4.65 -3.65
CA HIS A 51 2.83 -4.65 -3.13
C HIS A 51 3.48 -3.27 -3.30
N VAL A 52 3.40 -2.68 -4.49
CA VAL A 52 3.95 -1.34 -4.73
C VAL A 52 3.29 -0.30 -3.82
N ALA A 53 1.99 -0.44 -3.53
CA ALA A 53 1.25 0.44 -2.66
C ALA A 53 1.71 0.38 -1.18
N THR A 54 2.38 -0.69 -0.74
CA THR A 54 2.94 -0.78 0.62
C THR A 54 4.34 -0.18 0.74
N LEU A 55 5.06 0.01 -0.38
CA LEU A 55 6.40 0.56 -0.39
C LEU A 55 6.44 2.05 0.03
N ASN A 56 7.57 2.50 0.57
CA ASN A 56 7.84 3.93 0.75
C ASN A 56 8.30 4.55 -0.59
N GLY A 57 8.34 5.89 -0.66
CA GLY A 57 8.65 6.63 -1.91
C GLY A 57 9.88 6.12 -2.66
N PRO A 58 11.08 6.08 -2.03
CA PRO A 58 12.29 5.62 -2.70
C PRO A 58 12.21 4.17 -3.23
N LEU A 59 11.64 3.25 -2.45
CA LEU A 59 11.50 1.84 -2.86
C LEU A 59 10.45 1.69 -3.96
N ARG A 60 9.35 2.44 -3.88
CA ARG A 60 8.31 2.50 -4.91
C ARG A 60 8.87 2.99 -6.23
N ASP A 61 9.62 4.09 -6.22
CA ASP A 61 10.19 4.69 -7.42
C ASP A 61 11.22 3.76 -8.08
N ALA A 62 12.08 3.12 -7.28
CA ALA A 62 13.03 2.12 -7.77
C ALA A 62 12.30 0.91 -8.40
N PHE A 63 11.21 0.45 -7.79
CA PHE A 63 10.41 -0.64 -8.35
C PHE A 63 9.80 -0.22 -9.69
N ILE A 64 9.13 0.95 -9.76
CA ILE A 64 8.50 1.44 -10.99
C ILE A 64 9.53 1.68 -12.10
N ALA A 65 10.71 2.20 -11.79
CA ALA A 65 11.80 2.37 -12.75
C ALA A 65 12.22 1.02 -13.36
N ARG A 66 12.43 0.00 -12.52
CA ARG A 66 12.74 -1.36 -12.99
C ARG A 66 11.62 -1.92 -13.87
N VAL A 67 10.36 -1.67 -13.54
CA VAL A 67 9.22 -2.09 -14.38
C VAL A 67 9.25 -1.39 -15.72
N ALA A 68 9.56 -0.09 -15.77
CA ALA A 68 9.65 0.67 -17.00
C ALA A 68 10.75 0.12 -17.91
N GLU A 69 11.90 -0.25 -17.35
CA GLU A 69 13.02 -0.86 -18.08
C GLU A 69 12.68 -2.26 -18.62
N GLN A 70 12.01 -3.10 -17.83
CA GLN A 70 11.80 -4.51 -18.16
C GLN A 70 10.53 -4.75 -18.99
N ARG A 71 9.49 -3.96 -18.78
CA ARG A 71 8.14 -4.17 -19.33
C ARG A 71 7.60 -2.95 -20.07
N GLY A 72 8.31 -1.83 -20.06
CA GLY A 72 7.95 -0.61 -20.78
C GLY A 72 7.21 0.42 -19.91
N ALA A 73 7.33 1.67 -20.33
CA ALA A 73 6.84 2.83 -19.57
C ALA A 73 5.32 2.86 -19.36
N ASP A 74 4.51 2.42 -20.33
CA ASP A 74 3.05 2.38 -20.19
C ASP A 74 2.60 1.39 -19.10
N ILE A 75 3.24 0.22 -19.01
CA ILE A 75 2.98 -0.76 -17.94
C ILE A 75 3.37 -0.18 -16.59
N ALA A 76 4.54 0.46 -16.51
CA ALA A 76 5.01 1.10 -15.28
C ALA A 76 4.06 2.21 -14.81
N LEU A 77 3.59 3.05 -15.73
CA LEU A 77 2.65 4.14 -15.44
C LEU A 77 1.31 3.61 -14.91
N ARG A 78 0.75 2.58 -15.56
CA ARG A 78 -0.51 1.96 -15.11
C ARG A 78 -0.37 1.28 -13.76
N LEU A 79 0.78 0.65 -13.51
CA LEU A 79 1.09 0.04 -12.22
C LEU A 79 1.17 1.09 -11.12
N ALA A 80 1.91 2.18 -11.36
CA ALA A 80 2.05 3.28 -10.42
C ALA A 80 0.69 3.91 -10.08
N ALA A 81 -0.13 4.22 -11.09
CA ALA A 81 -1.47 4.79 -10.89
C ALA A 81 -2.39 3.86 -10.09
N LYS A 82 -2.33 2.55 -10.34
CA LYS A 82 -3.10 1.57 -9.56
C LYS A 82 -2.61 1.47 -8.11
N ALA A 83 -1.30 1.47 -7.89
CA ALA A 83 -0.71 1.45 -6.56
C ALA A 83 -1.13 2.68 -5.74
N ASP A 84 -1.12 3.87 -6.36
CA ASP A 84 -1.55 5.12 -5.70
C ASP A 84 -3.01 5.06 -5.30
N ALA A 85 -3.89 4.61 -6.21
CA ALA A 85 -5.31 4.44 -5.90
C ALA A 85 -5.55 3.46 -4.74
N ILE A 86 -4.78 2.36 -4.68
CA ILE A 86 -4.85 1.39 -3.57
C ILE A 86 -4.40 2.03 -2.25
N ARG A 87 -3.29 2.77 -2.27
CA ARG A 87 -2.72 3.42 -1.08
C ARG A 87 -3.65 4.51 -0.54
N GLU A 88 -4.18 5.38 -1.40
CA GLU A 88 -5.13 6.42 -1.00
C GLU A 88 -6.40 5.83 -0.41
N ALA A 89 -6.94 4.76 -1.01
CA ALA A 89 -8.11 4.07 -0.46
C ALA A 89 -7.83 3.44 0.91
N ALA A 90 -6.60 2.94 1.14
CA ALA A 90 -6.21 2.42 2.45
C ALA A 90 -6.06 3.53 3.49
N ILE A 91 -5.43 4.65 3.12
CA ILE A 91 -5.31 5.84 3.98
C ILE A 91 -6.70 6.35 4.40
N ALA A 92 -7.64 6.44 3.46
CA ALA A 92 -9.02 6.83 3.75
C ALA A 92 -9.68 5.89 4.77
N ARG A 93 -9.60 4.57 4.56
CA ARG A 93 -10.12 3.57 5.51
C ARG A 93 -9.48 3.68 6.90
N CYS A 94 -8.17 3.90 6.97
CA CYS A 94 -7.47 4.07 8.24
C CYS A 94 -7.91 5.33 8.98
N ARG A 95 -8.21 6.42 8.27
CA ARG A 95 -8.73 7.67 8.85
C ARG A 95 -10.16 7.47 9.38
N GLU A 96 -11.01 6.76 8.64
CA GLU A 96 -12.38 6.44 9.06
C GLU A 96 -12.45 5.50 10.27
N ALA A 97 -11.45 4.62 10.43
CA ALA A 97 -11.36 3.68 11.54
C ALA A 97 -10.78 4.27 12.84
N ALA A 98 -10.25 5.49 12.82
CA ALA A 98 -9.73 6.14 14.02
C ALA A 98 -10.88 6.78 14.82
N PRO A 99 -11.09 6.43 16.11
CA PRO A 99 -12.10 7.09 16.93
C PRO A 99 -11.75 8.56 17.15
N ALA A 100 -12.79 9.42 17.12
CA ALA A 100 -12.71 10.85 17.41
C ALA A 100 -12.28 11.16 18.85
#